data_AF-A0A0G0F0N1-F1
#
_entry.id   AF-A0A0G0F0N1-F1
#
_cell.length_a   1.000
_cell.length_b   1.000
_cell.length_c   1.000
_cell.angle_alpha   90.00
_cell.angle_beta   90.00
_cell.angle_gamma   90.00
#
_symmetry.space_group_name_H-M   'P 1'
#
loop_
_entity.id
_entity.type
_entity.pdbx_description
1 polymer ?
#
loop_
_entity_poly.entity_id
_entity_poly.type
_entity_poly.pdbx_seq_one_letter_code
_entity_poly.pdbx_strand_id
1 'polypeptide(L)' 'MLIMANRDTYKYDFKVGNKIVHSGITNDLDRREDEHQQKWPNGHITQIGNRTTEEAAIEWEETKQKS' A
#
# COMPACT_ATOMS: atom_id res chain seq x y z
N MET A 1 -7.02 -7.27 -17.00
CA MET A 1 -5.80 -7.02 -16.23
C MET A 1 -4.79 -8.05 -16.68
N LEU A 2 -3.67 -7.63 -17.30
CA LEU A 2 -2.63 -8.56 -17.74
C LEU A 2 -1.78 -8.84 -16.51
N ILE A 3 -1.81 -10.07 -15.99
CA ILE A 3 -0.99 -10.45 -14.82
C ILE A 3 0.47 -10.40 -15.27
N MET A 4 1.16 -9.28 -15.04
CA MET A 4 2.59 -9.16 -15.31
C MET A 4 3.34 -9.74 -14.12
N ALA A 5 4.26 -10.67 -14.38
CA ALA A 5 5.16 -11.25 -13.38
C ALA A 5 6.23 -10.26 -12.85
N ASN A 6 6.12 -8.97 -13.17
CA ASN A 6 7.05 -7.95 -12.72
C ASN A 6 6.83 -7.65 -11.23
N ARG A 7 7.93 -7.53 -10.48
CA ARG A 7 7.91 -7.16 -9.05
C ARG A 7 7.94 -5.65 -8.91
N ASP A 8 6.88 -4.98 -9.35
CA ASP A 8 6.74 -3.53 -9.35
C ASP A 8 5.67 -3.02 -8.39
N THR A 9 4.98 -3.94 -7.68
CA THR A 9 3.92 -3.58 -6.75
C THR A 9 4.46 -3.49 -5.32
N TYR A 10 4.16 -2.37 -4.67
CA TYR A 10 4.43 -2.11 -3.27
C TYR A 10 3.21 -2.43 -2.42
N LYS A 11 3.48 -2.86 -1.19
CA LYS A 11 2.52 -2.99 -0.10
C LYS A 11 2.80 -1.91 0.92
N TYR A 12 1.77 -1.31 1.52
CA TYR A 12 1.98 -0.24 2.49
C TYR A 12 0.92 -0.16 3.57
N ASP A 13 1.31 0.48 4.69
CA ASP A 13 0.41 1.01 5.71
C ASP A 13 0.48 2.54 5.68
N PHE A 14 -0.66 3.20 5.60
CA PHE A 14 -0.79 4.64 5.81
C PHE A 14 -1.08 4.93 7.29
N LYS A 15 -0.23 5.74 7.91
CA LYS A 15 -0.26 6.02 9.34
C LYS A 15 -0.54 7.48 9.62
N VAL A 16 -1.30 7.74 10.68
CA VAL A 16 -1.45 9.07 11.29
C VAL A 16 -0.96 8.95 12.73
N GLY A 17 0.21 9.54 13.01
CA GLY A 17 0.95 9.25 14.24
C GLY A 17 1.27 7.76 14.37
N ASN A 18 0.88 7.13 15.49
CA ASN A 18 1.14 5.70 15.75
C ASN A 18 0.01 4.78 15.25
N LYS A 19 -1.04 5.30 14.62
CA LYS A 19 -2.21 4.52 14.19
C LYS A 19 -2.16 4.27 12.69
N ILE A 20 -2.34 3.01 12.28
CA ILE A 20 -2.61 2.64 10.88
C ILE A 20 -4.07 3.00 10.59
N VAL A 21 -4.31 3.84 9.59
CA VAL A 21 -5.66 4.28 9.20
C VAL A 21 -6.09 3.72 7.85
N HIS A 22 -5.14 3.26 7.04
CA HIS A 22 -5.39 2.57 5.79
C HIS A 22 -4.19 1.68 5.45
N SER A 23 -4.43 0.63 4.67
CA SER A 23 -3.38 -0.21 4.10
C SER A 23 -3.78 -0.54 2.68
N GLY A 24 -2.79 -0.78 1.83
CA GLY A 24 -3.09 -1.31 0.51
C GLY A 24 -1.86 -1.51 -0.36
N ILE A 25 -2.11 -1.57 -1.66
CA ILE A 25 -1.07 -1.78 -2.67
C ILE A 25 -1.00 -0.63 -3.68
N THR A 26 0.18 -0.40 -4.26
CA THR A 26 0.38 0.61 -5.30
C THR A 26 1.65 0.30 -6.12
N ASN A 27 1.76 0.81 -7.34
CA ASN A 27 3.01 0.83 -8.10
C ASN A 27 3.82 2.12 -7.88
N ASP A 28 3.23 3.11 -7.19
CA ASP A 28 3.80 4.43 -6.95
C ASP A 28 3.38 4.87 -5.54
N LEU A 29 4.36 4.93 -4.62
CA LEU A 29 4.13 5.28 -3.21
C LEU A 29 3.95 6.78 -3.03
N ASP A 30 4.75 7.59 -3.74
CA ASP A 30 4.76 9.05 -3.57
C ASP A 30 3.41 9.64 -4.00
N ARG A 31 2.94 9.28 -5.20
CA ARG A 31 1.60 9.69 -5.67
C ARG A 31 0.50 9.23 -4.72
N ARG A 32 0.62 8.01 -4.18
CA ARG A 32 -0.41 7.43 -3.32
C ARG A 32 -0.43 8.09 -1.94
N GLU A 33 0.71 8.54 -1.44
CA GLU A 33 0.82 9.30 -0.20
C GLU A 33 0.09 10.64 -0.35
N ASP A 34 0.36 11.39 -1.43
CA ASP A 34 -0.30 12.67 -1.71
C ASP A 34 -1.83 12.52 -1.76
N GLU A 35 -2.34 11.47 -2.40
CA GLU A 35 -3.77 11.17 -2.47
C GLU A 35 -4.38 10.94 -1.08
N HIS A 36 -3.69 10.19 -0.22
CA HIS A 36 -4.16 9.93 1.14
C HIS A 36 -4.04 11.15 2.04
N GLN A 37 -3.03 11.99 1.83
CA GLN A 37 -2.85 13.24 2.58
C GLN A 37 -3.98 14.25 2.35
N GLN A 38 -4.69 14.19 1.21
CA GLN A 38 -5.91 14.98 1.01
C GLN A 38 -7.00 14.68 2.07
N LYS A 39 -7.04 13.44 2.57
CA LYS A 39 -7.96 13.00 3.63
C LYS A 39 -7.33 13.04 5.02
N TRP A 40 -6.04 12.74 5.11
CA TRP A 40 -5.27 12.68 6.35
C TRP A 40 -3.98 13.50 6.22
N PRO A 41 -4.05 14.84 6.36
CA PRO A 41 -2.94 15.74 6.02
C PRO A 41 -1.64 15.51 6.78
N ASN A 42 -1.73 14.94 7.99
CA ASN A 42 -0.57 14.67 8.85
C ASN A 42 -0.11 13.20 8.79
N GLY A 43 -0.59 12.44 7.81
CA GLY A 43 -0.24 11.05 7.66
C GLY A 43 0.87 10.80 6.64
N HIS A 44 1.41 9.59 6.68
CA HIS A 44 2.44 9.13 5.75
C HIS A 44 2.34 7.63 5.50
N ILE A 45 2.81 7.20 4.33
CA ILE A 45 2.95 5.82 3.90
C ILE A 45 4.21 5.21 4.52
N THR A 46 4.08 3.99 5.03
CA THR A 46 5.19 3.11 5.38
C THR A 46 5.14 1.90 4.47
N GLN A 47 6.17 1.70 3.64
CA GLN A 47 6.31 0.50 2.82
C GLN A 47 6.48 -0.76 3.69
N ILE A 48 5.85 -1.85 3.26
CA ILE A 48 5.90 -3.15 3.93
C ILE A 48 6.68 -4.13 3.06
N GLY A 49 7.90 -4.44 3.51
CA GLY A 49 8.77 -5.40 2.86
C GLY A 49 9.20 -4.97 1.45
N ASN A 50 9.61 -5.95 0.64
CA ASN A 50 10.10 -5.72 -0.73
C ASN A 50 8.94 -5.60 -1.74
N ARG A 51 9.25 -5.06 -2.92
CA ARG A 51 8.33 -5.09 -4.07
C ARG A 51 7.98 -6.53 -4.44
N THR A 52 6.72 -6.79 -4.73
CA THR A 52 6.19 -8.09 -5.11
C THR A 52 5.45 -8.02 -6.44
N THR A 53 5.06 -9.18 -6.97
CA THR A 53 4.09 -9.23 -8.06
C THR A 53 2.75 -8.69 -7.57
N GLU A 54 1.93 -8.24 -8.52
CA GLU A 54 0.58 -7.75 -8.23
C GLU A 54 -0.27 -8.81 -7.52
N GLU A 55 -0.23 -10.06 -8.00
CA GLU A 55 -0.94 -11.20 -7.39
C GLU A 55 -0.58 -11.40 -5.90
N ALA A 56 0.71 -11.47 -5.58
CA ALA A 56 1.17 -11.63 -4.19
C ALA A 56 0.86 -10.39 -3.32
N ALA A 57 0.76 -9.21 -3.93
CA ALA A 57 0.37 -7.99 -3.24
C ALA A 57 -1.14 -7.99 -2.93
N ILE A 58 -1.98 -8.44 -3.86
CA ILE A 58 -3.42 -8.61 -3.67
C ILE A 58 -3.71 -9.64 -2.59
N GLU A 59 -3.08 -10.82 -2.64
CA GLU A 59 -3.24 -11.85 -1.58
C GLU A 59 -2.88 -11.31 -0.19
N TRP A 60 -1.81 -10.50 -0.12
CA TRP A 60 -1.44 -9.84 1.11
C TRP A 60 -2.49 -8.80 1.56
N GLU A 61 -3.03 -8.01 0.66
CA GLU A 61 -4.07 -7.01 0.98
C GLU A 61 -5.35 -7.68 1.50
N GLU A 62 -5.78 -8.77 0.86
CA GLU A 62 -6.95 -9.54 1.28
C GLU A 62 -6.78 -10.17 2.66
N THR A 63 -5.58 -10.68 2.98
CA THR A 63 -5.31 -11.25 4.31
C THR A 63 -5.28 -10.17 5.39
N LYS A 64 -4.74 -8.99 5.08
CA LYS A 64 -4.70 -7.83 6.00
C LYS A 64 -6.10 -7.29 6.32
N GLN A 65 -7.00 -7.20 5.33
CA GLN A 65 -8.37 -6.69 5.50
C GLN A 65 -9.29 -7.62 6.32
N LYS A 66 -8.91 -8.89 6.50
CA LYS A 66 -9.69 -9.88 7.29
C LYS A 66 -9.34 -9.88 8.79
N SER A 67 -8.42 -9.01 9.22
CA SER A 67 -7.83 -8.99 10.57
C SER A 67 -8.46 -7.95 11.49
#